data_AF-L1NUE2-F1
#
_entry.id   AF-L1NUE2-F1
#
_cell.length_a   1.000
_cell.length_b   1.000
_cell.length_c   1.000
_cell.angle_alpha   90.00
_cell.angle_beta   90.00
_cell.angle_gamma   90.00
#
_symmetry.space_group_name_H-M   'P 1'
#
loop_
_entity.id
_entity.type
_entity.pdbx_description
1 polymer ?
#
loop_
_entity_poly.entity_id
_entity_poly.type
_entity_poly.pdbx_seq_one_letter_code
_entity_poly.pdbx_strand_id
1 'polypeptide(L)'
;MKKNLLAAVLSCVCAAAFAAPPTDASLEKLMEVQHIDEMWKNMSAAIPDMAKRVIADSGEMKAVLERVPESKKERFAQITEKFLRDTAAETASPAFQGRLKKYVMQEMKATYTQEEVDAMTAFFGTPVGQSILGKQVGFVKKIMPQVMKMTQETTARHARAYIKELERLSARPEK
;
A
#
# COMPACT_ATOMS: atom_id res chain seq x y z
N MET A 1 10.26 -30.57 -61.18
CA MET A 1 11.42 -29.63 -61.16
C MET A 1 10.96 -28.39 -61.92
N LYS A 2 10.98 -27.14 -61.47
CA LYS A 2 11.44 -26.39 -60.29
C LYS A 2 10.55 -25.11 -60.32
N LYS A 3 9.80 -24.80 -59.26
CA LYS A 3 10.12 -23.73 -58.28
C LYS A 3 10.19 -22.34 -58.96
N ASN A 4 9.19 -21.46 -58.84
CA ASN A 4 8.97 -20.50 -57.73
C ASN A 4 8.45 -19.19 -58.41
N LEU A 5 7.69 -18.26 -57.85
CA LEU A 5 7.11 -18.01 -56.53
C LEU A 5 5.99 -17.00 -56.81
N LEU A 6 4.72 -17.32 -56.53
CA LEU A 6 3.67 -16.31 -56.47
C LEU A 6 3.93 -15.49 -55.20
N ALA A 7 4.15 -14.19 -55.35
CA ALA A 7 4.35 -13.27 -54.23
C ALA A 7 3.03 -13.07 -53.48
N ALA A 8 2.74 -13.94 -52.51
CA ALA A 8 1.79 -13.65 -51.46
C ALA A 8 2.51 -12.80 -50.41
N VAL A 9 2.40 -11.48 -50.54
CA VAL A 9 2.68 -10.56 -49.43
C VAL A 9 1.64 -10.86 -48.35
N LEU A 10 1.99 -11.77 -47.44
CA LEU A 10 1.30 -11.91 -46.17
C LEU A 10 1.61 -10.61 -45.42
N SER A 11 0.70 -9.64 -45.55
CA SER A 11 0.66 -8.51 -44.64
C SER A 11 0.39 -9.07 -43.24
N CYS A 12 1.46 -9.40 -42.52
CA CYS A 12 1.46 -9.35 -41.07
C CYS A 12 1.14 -7.90 -40.70
N VAL A 13 -0.16 -7.58 -40.67
CA VAL A 13 -0.66 -6.49 -39.86
C VAL A 13 -0.29 -6.92 -38.45
N CYS A 14 0.88 -6.47 -37.99
CA CYS A 14 1.13 -6.26 -36.59
C CYS A 14 0.06 -5.26 -36.17
N ALA A 15 -1.13 -5.78 -35.83
CA ALA A 15 -1.92 -5.15 -34.80
C ALA A 15 -0.95 -5.12 -33.63
N ALA A 16 -0.27 -4.00 -33.44
CA ALA A 16 -0.07 -3.51 -32.09
C ALA A 16 -1.49 -3.50 -31.52
N ALA A 17 -1.88 -4.64 -30.94
CA ALA A 17 -3.07 -4.76 -30.14
C ALA A 17 -2.79 -3.78 -29.01
N PHE A 18 -3.23 -2.53 -29.21
CA PHE A 18 -3.48 -1.63 -28.12
C PHE A 18 -4.55 -2.36 -27.32
N ALA A 19 -4.08 -3.18 -26.39
CA ALA A 19 -4.91 -3.99 -25.54
C ALA A 19 -5.90 -3.04 -24.88
N ALA A 20 -7.19 -3.35 -25.03
CA ALA A 20 -8.23 -2.36 -24.77
C ALA A 20 -8.17 -1.96 -23.28
N PRO A 21 -8.33 -0.68 -22.94
CA PRO A 21 -8.46 -0.31 -21.53
C PRO A 21 -9.71 -0.99 -20.94
N PRO A 22 -9.67 -1.41 -19.67
CA PRO A 22 -10.78 -2.11 -19.06
C PRO A 22 -12.00 -1.21 -18.87
N THR A 23 -13.18 -1.81 -19.01
CA THR A 23 -14.47 -1.16 -18.74
C THR A 23 -14.70 -0.99 -17.25
N ASP A 24 -15.51 0.01 -16.87
CA ASP A 24 -15.89 0.22 -15.45
C ASP A 24 -16.52 -1.02 -14.83
N ALA A 25 -17.42 -1.69 -15.57
CA ALA A 25 -18.08 -2.91 -15.10
C ALA A 25 -17.09 -4.06 -14.82
N SER A 26 -16.08 -4.24 -15.68
CA SER A 26 -15.06 -5.28 -15.45
C SER A 26 -14.18 -4.98 -14.25
N LEU A 27 -13.83 -3.71 -14.03
CA LEU A 27 -13.09 -3.30 -12.85
C LEU A 27 -13.90 -3.46 -11.58
N GLU A 28 -15.18 -3.07 -11.58
CA GLU A 28 -16.06 -3.30 -10.43
C GLU A 28 -16.16 -4.79 -10.10
N LYS A 29 -16.24 -5.65 -11.12
CA LYS A 29 -16.26 -7.09 -10.90
C LYS A 29 -14.95 -7.61 -10.33
N LEU A 30 -13.81 -7.13 -10.84
CA LEU A 30 -12.50 -7.50 -10.32
C LEU A 30 -12.35 -7.09 -8.84
N MET A 31 -12.77 -5.86 -8.50
CA MET A 31 -12.73 -5.34 -7.14
C MET A 31 -13.61 -6.17 -6.18
N GLU A 32 -14.78 -6.60 -6.65
CA GLU A 32 -15.69 -7.48 -5.90
C GLU A 32 -15.03 -8.83 -5.61
N VAL A 33 -14.50 -9.52 -6.63
CA VAL A 33 -13.90 -10.87 -6.42
C VAL A 33 -12.61 -10.82 -5.60
N GLN A 34 -11.93 -9.67 -5.55
CA GLN A 34 -10.75 -9.45 -4.72
C GLN A 34 -11.08 -8.93 -3.31
N HIS A 35 -12.36 -8.69 -2.98
CA HIS A 35 -12.81 -8.15 -1.70
C HIS A 35 -12.14 -6.81 -1.34
N ILE A 36 -11.96 -5.93 -2.34
CA ILE A 36 -11.28 -4.65 -2.14
C ILE A 36 -12.04 -3.76 -1.13
N ASP A 37 -13.37 -3.86 -1.07
CA ASP A 37 -14.18 -3.17 -0.05
C ASP A 37 -13.82 -3.61 1.37
N GLU A 38 -13.60 -4.91 1.59
CA GLU A 38 -13.16 -5.42 2.88
C GLU A 38 -11.73 -4.98 3.21
N MET A 39 -10.85 -4.95 2.20
CA MET A 39 -9.50 -4.43 2.34
C MET A 39 -9.52 -2.96 2.79
N TRP A 40 -10.36 -2.12 2.17
CA TRP A 40 -10.51 -0.72 2.57
C TRP A 40 -11.09 -0.59 3.96
N LYS A 41 -12.12 -1.36 4.31
CA LYS A 41 -12.69 -1.36 5.67
C LYS A 41 -11.62 -1.70 6.71
N ASN A 42 -10.78 -2.71 6.44
CA ASN A 42 -9.67 -3.08 7.32
C ASN A 42 -8.61 -1.98 7.41
N MET A 43 -8.31 -1.30 6.30
CA MET A 43 -7.38 -0.18 6.27
C MET A 43 -7.93 1.02 7.06
N SER A 44 -9.22 1.34 6.91
CA SER A 44 -9.90 2.40 7.67
C SER A 44 -9.85 2.15 9.17
N ALA A 45 -9.97 0.89 9.61
CA ALA A 45 -9.82 0.55 11.03
C ALA A 45 -8.41 0.84 11.58
N ALA A 46 -7.38 0.85 10.74
CA ALA A 46 -6.00 1.15 11.11
C ALA A 46 -5.67 2.66 11.09
N ILE A 47 -6.57 3.51 10.56
CA ILE A 47 -6.33 4.96 10.41
C ILE A 47 -6.05 5.66 11.74
N PRO A 48 -6.78 5.40 12.85
CA PRO A 48 -6.47 6.03 14.14
C PRO A 48 -5.03 5.76 14.60
N ASP A 49 -4.56 4.53 14.46
CA ASP A 49 -3.20 4.16 14.87
C ASP A 49 -2.14 4.74 13.94
N MET A 50 -2.45 4.84 12.64
CA MET A 50 -1.59 5.55 11.68
C MET A 50 -1.51 7.05 12.02
N ALA A 51 -2.63 7.70 12.31
CA ALA A 51 -2.68 9.10 12.69
C ALA A 51 -1.92 9.37 14.01
N LYS A 52 -2.02 8.47 14.99
CA LYS A 52 -1.19 8.54 16.21
C LYS A 52 0.30 8.47 15.91
N ARG A 53 0.74 7.61 14.98
CA ARG A 53 2.15 7.55 14.57
C ARG A 53 2.59 8.83 13.87
N VAL A 54 1.76 9.40 12.99
CA VAL A 54 2.06 10.69 12.33
C VAL A 54 2.24 11.81 13.37
N ILE A 55 1.37 11.86 14.39
CA ILE A 55 1.53 12.79 15.53
C ILE A 55 2.84 12.51 16.27
N ALA A 56 3.11 11.24 16.59
CA ALA A 56 4.26 10.83 17.37
C ALA A 56 5.60 10.96 16.64
N ASP A 57 5.61 11.00 15.31
CA ASP A 57 6.84 11.11 14.49
C ASP A 57 7.04 12.55 13.98
N SER A 58 6.01 13.40 14.01
CA SER A 58 6.10 14.80 13.64
C SER A 58 6.94 15.60 14.64
N GLY A 59 8.08 16.14 14.20
CA GLY A 59 8.93 17.01 15.02
C GLY A 59 8.25 18.30 15.46
N GLU A 60 7.41 18.88 14.60
CA GLU A 60 6.57 20.04 14.95
C GLU A 60 5.59 19.71 16.07
N MET A 61 4.91 18.55 15.95
CA MET A 61 3.94 18.12 16.94
C MET A 61 4.61 17.76 18.27
N LYS A 62 5.80 17.13 18.25
CA LYS A 62 6.62 16.92 19.45
C LYS A 62 6.99 18.24 20.13
N ALA A 63 7.43 19.24 19.39
CA ALA A 63 7.80 20.54 19.94
C ALA A 63 6.59 21.27 20.56
N VAL A 64 5.40 21.13 19.97
CA VAL A 64 4.15 21.65 20.54
C VAL A 64 3.77 20.88 21.81
N LEU A 65 3.88 19.55 21.80
CA LEU A 65 3.60 18.66 22.93
C LEU A 65 4.47 18.97 24.15
N GLU A 66 5.77 19.21 23.95
CA GLU A 66 6.71 19.56 25.02
C GLU A 66 6.35 20.89 25.71
N ARG A 67 5.65 21.78 25.01
CA ARG A 67 5.21 23.09 25.52
C ARG A 67 3.83 23.04 26.17
N VAL A 68 3.14 21.90 26.17
CA VAL A 68 1.83 21.76 26.81
C VAL A 68 2.03 21.77 28.33
N PRO A 69 1.46 22.75 29.07
CA PRO A 69 1.53 22.77 30.52
C PRO A 69 0.85 21.54 31.12
N GLU A 70 1.33 21.06 32.27
CA GLU A 70 0.76 19.91 32.99
C GLU A 70 -0.76 20.08 33.21
N SER A 71 -1.18 21.29 33.59
CA SER A 71 -2.58 21.65 33.83
C SER A 71 -3.49 21.54 32.60
N LYS A 72 -2.92 21.42 31.39
CA LYS A 72 -3.65 21.30 30.13
C LYS A 72 -3.56 19.91 29.51
N LYS A 73 -2.87 18.95 30.13
CA LYS A 73 -2.68 17.59 29.57
C LYS A 73 -4.00 16.86 29.32
N GLU A 74 -4.95 16.95 30.25
CA GLU A 74 -6.27 16.32 30.06
C GLU A 74 -7.01 16.92 28.86
N ARG A 75 -7.02 18.26 28.75
CA ARG A 75 -7.65 18.94 27.61
C ARG A 75 -6.96 18.57 26.29
N PHE A 76 -5.64 18.45 26.31
CA PHE A 76 -4.87 18.01 25.16
C PHE A 76 -5.24 16.59 24.72
N ALA A 77 -5.38 15.65 25.66
CA ALA A 77 -5.81 14.28 25.38
C ALA A 77 -7.20 14.27 24.72
N GLN A 78 -8.16 15.05 25.25
CA GLN A 78 -9.50 15.17 24.67
C GLN A 78 -9.49 15.71 23.23
N ILE A 79 -8.65 16.72 22.94
CA ILE A 79 -8.50 17.28 21.59
C ILE A 79 -7.90 16.23 20.65
N THR A 80 -6.88 15.50 21.10
CA THR A 80 -6.23 14.43 20.33
C THR A 80 -7.21 13.32 20.00
N GLU A 81 -7.99 12.85 20.99
CA GLU A 81 -9.01 11.85 20.75
C GLU A 81 -10.09 12.33 19.77
N LYS A 82 -10.51 13.60 19.87
CA LYS A 82 -11.46 14.18 18.91
C LYS A 82 -10.89 14.18 17.51
N PHE A 83 -9.64 14.63 17.33
CA PHE A 83 -8.96 14.60 16.04
C PHE A 83 -8.90 13.18 15.44
N LEU A 84 -8.55 12.18 16.25
CA LEU A 84 -8.50 10.78 15.80
C LEU A 84 -9.90 10.27 15.39
N ARG A 85 -10.93 10.59 16.16
CA ARG A 85 -12.32 10.21 15.84
C ARG A 85 -12.82 10.90 14.57
N ASP A 86 -12.59 12.19 14.43
CA ASP A 86 -13.00 12.97 13.25
C ASP A 86 -12.30 12.46 11.99
N THR A 87 -11.00 12.16 12.08
CA THR A 87 -10.22 11.58 10.97
C THR A 87 -10.75 10.21 10.56
N ALA A 88 -11.06 9.35 11.54
CA ALA A 88 -11.64 8.03 11.28
C ALA A 88 -13.03 8.15 10.63
N ALA A 89 -13.87 9.08 11.11
CA ALA A 89 -15.19 9.31 10.56
C ALA A 89 -15.15 9.85 9.12
N GLU A 90 -14.31 10.84 8.85
CA GLU A 90 -14.15 11.42 7.50
C GLU A 90 -13.66 10.37 6.50
N THR A 91 -12.69 9.54 6.89
CA THR A 91 -12.12 8.51 6.01
C THR A 91 -13.03 7.29 5.83
N ALA A 92 -13.94 7.03 6.77
CA ALA A 92 -15.01 6.05 6.60
C ALA A 92 -16.23 6.59 5.84
N SER A 93 -16.27 7.90 5.54
CA SER A 93 -17.43 8.52 4.89
C SER A 93 -17.62 8.02 3.46
N PRO A 94 -18.88 7.92 2.96
CA PRO A 94 -19.14 7.55 1.57
C PRO A 94 -18.48 8.49 0.57
N ALA A 95 -18.35 9.78 0.91
CA ALA A 95 -17.70 10.77 0.06
C ALA A 95 -16.20 10.46 -0.12
N PHE A 96 -15.49 10.15 0.98
CA PHE A 96 -14.09 9.78 0.91
C PHE A 96 -13.90 8.45 0.16
N GLN A 97 -14.68 7.42 0.52
CA GLN A 97 -14.62 6.09 -0.10
C GLN A 97 -14.92 6.15 -1.60
N GLY A 98 -15.90 6.96 -2.02
CA GLY A 98 -16.21 7.18 -3.44
C GLY A 98 -15.07 7.85 -4.20
N ARG A 99 -14.42 8.86 -3.62
CA ARG A 99 -13.22 9.48 -4.23
C ARG A 99 -12.07 8.48 -4.36
N LEU A 100 -11.84 7.66 -3.32
CA LEU A 100 -10.80 6.63 -3.34
C LEU A 100 -11.08 5.56 -4.39
N LYS A 101 -12.32 5.03 -4.47
CA LYS A 101 -12.73 4.06 -5.49
C LYS A 101 -12.50 4.62 -6.90
N LYS A 102 -12.91 5.87 -7.14
CA LYS A 102 -12.68 6.53 -8.44
C LYS A 102 -11.20 6.61 -8.79
N TYR A 103 -10.35 7.02 -7.85
CA TYR A 103 -8.91 7.07 -8.05
C TYR A 103 -8.34 5.69 -8.39
N VAL A 104 -8.69 4.66 -7.62
CA VAL A 104 -8.24 3.28 -7.87
C VAL A 104 -8.68 2.77 -9.25
N MET A 105 -9.95 2.99 -9.63
CA MET A 105 -10.43 2.60 -10.96
C MET A 105 -9.68 3.32 -12.09
N GLN A 106 -9.34 4.61 -11.90
CA GLN A 106 -8.54 5.35 -12.88
C GLN A 106 -7.14 4.74 -13.05
N GLU A 107 -6.47 4.42 -11.94
CA GLU A 107 -5.14 3.79 -11.98
C GLU A 107 -5.20 2.37 -12.58
N MET A 108 -6.24 1.59 -12.27
CA MET A 108 -6.44 0.27 -12.87
C MET A 108 -6.65 0.36 -14.39
N LYS A 109 -7.41 1.35 -14.88
CA LYS A 109 -7.57 1.60 -16.34
C LYS A 109 -6.27 2.01 -17.02
N ALA A 110 -5.39 2.72 -16.31
CA ALA A 110 -4.11 3.16 -16.84
C ALA A 110 -3.04 2.05 -16.79
N THR A 111 -3.21 1.06 -15.90
CA THR A 111 -2.20 0.02 -15.63
C THR A 111 -2.50 -1.29 -16.35
N TYR A 112 -3.78 -1.70 -16.38
CA TYR A 112 -4.18 -3.00 -16.89
C TYR A 112 -4.93 -2.89 -18.20
N THR A 113 -4.94 -3.99 -18.92
CA THR A 113 -5.75 -4.23 -20.11
C THR A 113 -7.06 -4.94 -19.74
N GLN A 114 -8.05 -4.90 -20.63
CA GLN A 114 -9.31 -5.62 -20.44
C GLN A 114 -9.07 -7.13 -20.31
N GLU A 115 -8.18 -7.68 -21.13
CA GLU A 115 -7.85 -9.10 -21.12
C GLU A 115 -7.21 -9.53 -19.79
N GLU A 116 -6.34 -8.70 -19.21
CA GLU A 116 -5.74 -8.97 -17.88
C GLU A 116 -6.78 -8.88 -16.77
N VAL A 117 -7.68 -7.89 -16.81
CA VAL A 117 -8.77 -7.73 -15.84
C VAL A 117 -9.71 -8.93 -15.89
N ASP A 118 -10.06 -9.40 -17.09
CA ASP A 118 -10.90 -10.58 -17.29
C ASP A 118 -10.21 -11.85 -16.78
N ALA A 119 -8.91 -12.02 -17.07
CA ALA A 119 -8.13 -13.16 -16.59
C ALA A 119 -8.01 -13.17 -15.05
N MET A 120 -7.72 -12.02 -14.43
CA MET A 120 -7.69 -11.89 -12.98
C MET A 120 -9.06 -12.18 -12.37
N THR A 121 -10.14 -11.65 -12.96
CA THR A 121 -11.51 -11.86 -12.50
C THR A 121 -11.89 -13.34 -12.57
N ALA A 122 -11.61 -13.99 -13.69
CA ALA A 122 -11.88 -15.41 -13.89
C ALA A 122 -11.12 -16.28 -12.89
N PHE A 123 -9.82 -16.02 -12.70
CA PHE A 123 -9.00 -16.77 -11.76
C PHE A 123 -9.45 -16.59 -10.31
N PHE A 124 -9.58 -15.34 -9.86
CA PHE A 124 -9.99 -15.03 -8.49
C PHE A 124 -11.44 -15.41 -8.21
N GLY A 125 -12.29 -15.53 -9.23
CA GLY A 125 -13.64 -16.09 -9.10
C GLY A 125 -13.69 -17.59 -8.77
N THR A 126 -12.59 -18.33 -8.93
CA THR A 126 -12.55 -19.77 -8.61
C THR A 126 -12.37 -20.05 -7.11
N PRO A 127 -12.82 -21.21 -6.59
CA PRO A 127 -12.53 -21.60 -5.20
C PRO A 127 -11.03 -21.64 -4.87
N VAL A 128 -10.19 -22.03 -5.84
CA VAL A 128 -8.73 -22.04 -5.69
C VAL A 128 -8.18 -20.61 -5.66
N GLY A 129 -8.64 -19.72 -6.54
CA GLY A 129 -8.27 -18.31 -6.55
C GLY A 129 -8.60 -17.61 -5.23
N GLN A 130 -9.80 -17.82 -4.70
CA GLN A 130 -10.20 -17.34 -3.38
C GLN A 130 -9.33 -17.91 -2.25
N SER A 131 -9.01 -19.21 -2.29
CA SER A 131 -8.08 -19.82 -1.32
C SER A 131 -6.69 -19.19 -1.36
N ILE A 132 -6.18 -18.90 -2.57
CA ILE A 132 -4.88 -18.27 -2.77
C ILE A 132 -4.89 -16.83 -2.25
N LEU A 133 -5.92 -16.02 -2.54
CA LEU A 133 -6.06 -14.66 -2.01
C LEU A 133 -5.96 -14.64 -0.48
N GLY A 134 -6.76 -15.49 0.19
CA GLY A 134 -6.73 -15.60 1.65
C GLY A 134 -5.38 -16.07 2.19
N LYS A 135 -4.76 -17.08 1.56
CA LYS A 135 -3.47 -17.63 1.98
C LYS A 135 -2.31 -16.67 1.75
N GLN A 136 -2.30 -15.86 0.69
CA GLN A 136 -1.25 -14.87 0.45
C GLN A 136 -1.22 -13.82 1.56
N VAL A 137 -2.38 -13.24 1.90
CA VAL A 137 -2.49 -12.30 3.02
C VAL A 137 -2.07 -12.97 4.34
N GLY A 138 -2.52 -14.21 4.59
CA GLY A 138 -2.14 -14.97 5.77
C GLY A 138 -0.65 -15.31 5.84
N PHE A 139 -0.02 -15.61 4.70
CA PHE A 139 1.40 -15.92 4.60
C PHE A 139 2.25 -14.69 4.93
N VAL A 140 1.96 -13.54 4.33
CA VAL A 140 2.66 -12.28 4.62
C VAL A 140 2.55 -11.94 6.11
N LYS A 141 1.35 -12.03 6.69
CA LYS A 141 1.14 -11.80 8.13
C LYS A 141 2.01 -12.71 9.03
N LYS A 142 2.30 -13.94 8.60
CA LYS A 142 3.13 -14.89 9.36
C LYS A 142 4.62 -14.61 9.25
N ILE A 143 5.12 -14.19 8.08
CA ILE A 143 6.55 -13.98 7.88
C ILE A 143 7.02 -12.62 8.39
N MET A 144 6.17 -11.59 8.33
CA MET A 144 6.56 -10.21 8.64
C MET A 144 7.15 -10.01 10.05
N PRO A 145 6.60 -10.61 11.14
CA PRO A 145 7.20 -10.48 12.47
C PRO A 145 8.64 -11.02 12.54
N GLN A 146 8.90 -12.15 11.88
CA GLN A 146 10.23 -12.76 11.84
C GLN A 146 11.20 -11.90 11.02
N VAL A 147 10.76 -11.36 9.88
CA VAL A 147 11.56 -10.41 9.08
C VAL A 147 11.93 -9.19 9.93
N MET A 148 10.97 -8.61 10.65
CA MET A 148 11.23 -7.46 11.53
C MET A 148 12.22 -7.78 12.66
N LYS A 149 12.11 -8.97 13.27
CA LYS A 149 13.06 -9.43 14.29
C LYS A 149 14.48 -9.57 13.74
N MET A 150 14.64 -10.22 12.58
CA MET A 150 15.94 -10.40 11.94
C MET A 150 16.58 -9.07 11.54
N THR A 151 15.77 -8.12 11.05
CA THR A 151 16.21 -6.76 10.75
C THR A 151 16.67 -6.05 12.03
N GLN A 152 15.90 -6.11 13.12
CA GLN A 152 16.28 -5.50 14.40
C GLN A 152 17.60 -6.06 14.95
N GLU A 153 17.78 -7.38 14.94
CA GLU A 153 19.02 -8.03 15.37
C GLU A 153 20.22 -7.60 14.53
N THR A 154 20.03 -7.47 13.21
CA THR A 154 21.05 -7.02 12.27
C THR A 154 21.41 -5.56 12.52
N THR A 155 20.42 -4.68 12.63
CA THR A 155 20.61 -3.26 12.97
C THR A 155 21.34 -3.10 14.30
N ALA A 156 20.96 -3.86 15.34
CA ALA A 156 21.64 -3.80 16.64
C ALA A 156 23.11 -4.22 16.57
N ARG A 157 23.46 -5.21 15.72
CA ARG A 157 24.86 -5.58 15.47
C ARG A 157 25.63 -4.44 14.81
N HIS A 158 25.07 -3.81 13.77
CA HIS A 158 25.72 -2.70 13.08
C HIS A 158 25.79 -1.42 13.93
N ALA A 159 24.77 -1.12 14.71
CA ALA A 159 24.73 0.04 15.60
C ALA A 159 25.89 0.02 16.61
N ARG A 160 26.26 -1.16 17.14
CA ARG A 160 27.42 -1.29 18.03
C ARG A 160 28.74 -0.91 17.35
N ALA A 161 28.92 -1.29 16.09
CA ALA A 161 30.12 -0.92 15.33
C ALA A 161 30.13 0.57 15.01
N TYR A 162 28.97 1.11 14.63
CA TYR A 162 28.78 2.53 14.37
C TYR A 162 29.07 3.41 15.60
N ILE A 163 28.53 3.05 16.77
CA ILE A 163 28.78 3.78 18.04
C ILE A 163 30.28 3.80 18.36
N LYS A 164 30.98 2.65 18.25
CA LYS A 164 32.43 2.61 18.49
C LYS A 164 33.20 3.52 17.55
N GLU A 165 32.76 3.67 16.29
CA GLU A 165 33.42 4.55 15.34
C GLU A 165 33.15 6.03 15.65
N LEU A 166 31.94 6.38 16.07
CA LEU A 166 31.62 7.71 16.55
C LEU A 166 32.43 8.07 17.80
N GLU A 167 32.55 7.16 18.77
CA GLU A 167 33.38 7.36 19.97
C GLU A 167 34.84 7.62 19.61
N ARG A 168 35.40 6.86 18.65
CA ARG A 168 36.77 7.09 18.15
C ARG A 168 36.92 8.44 17.47
N LEU A 169 35.92 8.87 16.71
CA LEU A 169 35.94 10.17 16.03
C LEU A 169 35.95 11.30 17.06
N SER A 170 35.05 11.25 18.04
CA SER A 170 34.92 12.26 19.10
C SER A 170 36.14 12.34 20.03
N ALA A 171 36.89 11.25 20.17
CA ALA A 171 38.10 11.20 21.00
C ALA A 171 39.38 11.71 20.30
N ARG A 172 39.33 12.00 19.00
CA ARG A 172 40.48 12.58 18.28
C ARG A 172 40.52 14.09 18.51
N PRO A 173 41.68 14.68 18.86
CA PRO A 173 41.79 16.13 18.91
C PRO A 173 41.57 16.71 17.50
N GLU A 174 40.79 17.79 17.41
CA GLU A 174 40.66 18.56 16.17
C GLU A 174 42.04 19.10 15.76
N LYS A 175 42.35 18.98 14.46
CA LYS A 175 43.61 19.48 13.89
C LYS A 175 43.53 20.98 13.63
#